data_AF-A0A517M600-F1
#
_entry.id   AF-A0A517M600-F1
#
_cell.length_a   1.000
_cell.length_b   1.000
_cell.length_c   1.000
_cell.angle_alpha   90.00
_cell.angle_beta   90.00
_cell.angle_gamma   90.00
#
_symmetry.space_group_name_H-M   'P 1'
#
loop_
_entity.id
_entity.type
_entity.pdbx_description
1 polymer ?
#
loop_
_entity_poly.entity_id
_entity_poly.type
_entity_poly.pdbx_seq_one_letter_code
_entity_poly.pdbx_strand_id
1 'polypeptide(L)'
;MPVVIHDQGERPLVVHSELRGPIRQLSFLRRSLLFAELSMLSYNDEREARQAANAIGFSIVKFFDNDGSQAYQFANDYDCVIASRGTEPHEWNDIQADANAATVLAETAGRVHRGFKKEVDDLWPMLETVLKSNDRPLWFCGHSLGGAMATICAGRCFLSYIASNPEELYTFGSPRVGDRRYVNYVKLTHYRWVNNNDIVTRVPPTWLGYRHRGNEIYLDYQGRIRKLEGWWRTQDRLHGFLRGLRKFNIDHFSDHSIHRYIEAILHAMYEEEGISEPPEPAKLSPPTPHLAEGQSNRATQQ
;
A
#
# COMPACT_ATOMS: atom_id res chain seq x y z
N MET A 1 16.70 9.31 -8.79
CA MET A 1 15.91 10.47 -9.25
C MET A 1 14.46 10.02 -9.32
N PRO A 2 13.47 10.83 -8.92
CA PRO A 2 12.06 10.43 -9.05
C PRO A 2 11.73 10.18 -10.53
N VAL A 3 10.84 9.24 -10.82
CA VAL A 3 10.39 8.93 -12.17
C VAL A 3 8.93 9.33 -12.30
N VAL A 4 8.60 10.13 -13.32
CA VAL A 4 7.23 10.58 -13.61
C VAL A 4 6.65 9.79 -14.76
N ILE A 5 5.52 9.14 -14.52
CA ILE A 5 4.68 8.47 -15.52
C ILE A 5 3.42 9.30 -15.70
N HIS A 6 3.02 9.53 -16.96
CA HIS A 6 1.95 10.47 -17.28
C HIS A 6 1.17 9.99 -18.50
N ASP A 7 -0.06 9.53 -18.27
CA ASP A 7 -1.07 9.37 -19.33
C ASP A 7 -1.92 10.66 -19.47
N GLN A 8 -2.38 10.95 -20.69
CA GLN A 8 -3.08 12.21 -20.98
C GLN A 8 -4.44 12.25 -20.28
N GLY A 9 -4.60 13.19 -19.33
CA GLY A 9 -5.85 13.41 -18.61
C GLY A 9 -5.82 12.99 -17.13
N GLU A 10 -4.72 12.38 -16.67
CA GLU A 10 -4.58 11.88 -15.29
C GLU A 10 -3.50 12.64 -14.50
N ARG A 11 -3.51 12.49 -13.17
CA ARG A 11 -2.45 13.05 -12.32
C ARG A 11 -1.15 12.27 -12.56
N PRO A 12 0.01 12.94 -12.73
CA PRO A 12 1.26 12.24 -12.94
C PRO A 12 1.60 11.31 -11.76
N LEU A 13 1.89 10.06 -12.07
CA LEU A 13 2.36 9.05 -11.14
C LEU A 13 3.86 9.27 -10.90
N VAL A 14 4.24 9.59 -9.67
CA VAL A 14 5.64 9.84 -9.30
C VAL A 14 6.13 8.76 -8.36
N VAL A 15 7.20 8.07 -8.74
CA VAL A 15 7.90 7.09 -7.89
C VAL A 15 9.31 7.55 -7.59
N HIS A 16 9.73 7.45 -6.34
CA HIS A 16 11.02 7.91 -5.82
C HIS A 16 11.95 6.74 -5.47
N SER A 17 11.38 5.56 -5.19
CA SER A 17 12.16 4.39 -4.84
C SER A 17 12.97 3.88 -6.02
N GLU A 18 14.18 3.43 -5.72
CA GLU A 18 15.06 2.76 -6.66
C GLU A 18 15.66 1.53 -5.96
N LEU A 19 15.39 0.36 -6.51
CA LEU A 19 15.77 -0.93 -5.97
C LEU A 19 16.82 -1.58 -6.87
N ARG A 20 18.08 -1.59 -6.39
CA ARG A 20 19.23 -2.19 -7.11
C ARG A 20 19.67 -3.55 -6.55
N GLY A 21 18.99 -4.03 -5.51
CA GLY A 21 19.35 -5.24 -4.76
C GLY A 21 18.22 -5.66 -3.82
N PRO A 22 18.49 -6.53 -2.84
CA PRO A 22 17.48 -7.02 -1.91
C PRO A 22 16.84 -5.91 -1.06
N ILE A 23 15.51 -5.96 -0.88
CA ILE A 23 14.73 -5.01 -0.06
C ILE A 23 15.26 -4.96 1.39
N ARG A 24 15.76 -6.08 1.92
CA ARG A 24 16.35 -6.16 3.26
C ARG A 24 17.52 -5.20 3.50
N GLN A 25 18.21 -4.77 2.44
CA GLN A 25 19.36 -3.87 2.53
C GLN A 25 18.96 -2.39 2.61
N LEU A 26 17.69 -2.07 2.32
CA LEU A 26 17.19 -0.70 2.43
C LEU A 26 17.10 -0.27 3.90
N SER A 27 17.36 1.02 4.16
CA SER A 27 17.02 1.64 5.46
C SER A 27 15.52 1.51 5.73
N PHE A 28 15.12 1.65 6.99
CA PHE A 28 13.70 1.54 7.36
C PHE A 28 12.82 2.55 6.60
N LEU A 29 13.28 3.79 6.43
CA LEU A 29 12.52 4.82 5.72
C LEU A 29 12.47 4.57 4.21
N ARG A 30 13.58 4.15 3.58
CA ARG A 30 13.58 3.73 2.16
C ARG A 30 12.68 2.53 1.91
N ARG A 31 12.69 1.55 2.80
CA ARG A 31 11.81 0.38 2.73
C ARG A 31 10.35 0.77 2.92
N SER A 32 10.06 1.68 3.85
CA SER A 32 8.71 2.21 4.06
C SER A 32 8.20 3.00 2.86
N LEU A 33 9.05 3.81 2.24
CA LEU A 33 8.74 4.55 1.01
C LEU A 33 8.39 3.60 -0.13
N LEU A 34 9.23 2.58 -0.36
CA LEU A 34 9.00 1.55 -1.36
C LEU A 34 7.61 0.92 -1.20
N PHE A 35 7.27 0.48 0.02
CA PHE A 35 5.98 -0.17 0.25
C PHE A 35 4.79 0.81 0.18
N ALA A 36 4.99 2.09 0.50
CA ALA A 36 3.97 3.12 0.31
C ALA A 36 3.69 3.35 -1.19
N GLU A 37 4.75 3.42 -2.00
CA GLU A 37 4.64 3.57 -3.45
C GLU A 37 4.01 2.34 -4.09
N LEU A 38 4.41 1.13 -3.74
CA LEU A 38 3.75 -0.10 -4.24
C LEU A 38 2.27 -0.17 -3.81
N SER A 39 1.94 0.32 -2.62
CA SER A 39 0.54 0.43 -2.19
C SER A 39 -0.22 1.46 -3.02
N MET A 40 0.41 2.57 -3.42
CA MET A 40 -0.16 3.53 -4.36
C MET A 40 -0.35 2.90 -5.75
N LEU A 41 0.65 2.19 -6.28
CA LEU A 41 0.59 1.54 -7.59
C LEU A 41 -0.55 0.53 -7.69
N SER A 42 -0.97 -0.07 -6.56
CA SER A 42 -2.06 -1.04 -6.56
C SER A 42 -3.42 -0.46 -7.00
N TYR A 43 -3.57 0.87 -7.01
CA TYR A 43 -4.78 1.56 -7.48
C TYR A 43 -4.77 1.85 -8.99
N ASN A 44 -3.63 1.68 -9.66
CA ASN A 44 -3.49 2.01 -11.06
C ASN A 44 -3.76 0.79 -11.94
N ASP A 45 -4.01 1.02 -13.23
CA ASP A 45 -4.12 -0.06 -14.19
C ASP A 45 -2.78 -0.78 -14.40
N GLU A 46 -2.84 -1.97 -14.99
CA GLU A 46 -1.68 -2.85 -15.10
C GLU A 46 -0.55 -2.23 -15.93
N ARG A 47 -0.87 -1.41 -16.94
CA ARG A 47 0.13 -0.80 -17.82
C ARG A 47 0.92 0.24 -17.05
N GLU A 48 0.26 1.15 -16.35
CA GLU A 48 0.92 2.17 -15.53
C GLU A 48 1.68 1.55 -14.36
N ALA A 49 1.04 0.64 -13.62
CA ALA A 49 1.66 -0.04 -12.50
C ALA A 49 2.92 -0.81 -12.94
N ARG A 50 2.89 -1.44 -14.11
CA ARG A 50 4.06 -2.12 -14.71
C ARG A 50 5.17 -1.16 -15.08
N GLN A 51 4.86 -0.02 -15.69
CA GLN A 51 5.88 0.99 -16.00
C GLN A 51 6.55 1.53 -14.74
N ALA A 52 5.77 1.83 -13.70
CA ALA A 52 6.27 2.33 -12.43
C ALA A 52 7.09 1.29 -11.68
N ALA A 53 6.59 0.06 -11.60
CA ALA A 53 7.30 -1.05 -10.97
C ALA A 53 8.64 -1.35 -11.66
N ASN A 54 8.67 -1.33 -13.01
CA ASN A 54 9.91 -1.47 -13.77
C ASN A 54 10.90 -0.34 -13.46
N ALA A 55 10.42 0.91 -13.36
CA ALA A 55 11.26 2.05 -13.00
C ALA A 55 11.84 1.95 -11.58
N ILE A 56 11.07 1.36 -10.64
CA ILE A 56 11.53 1.07 -9.28
C ILE A 56 12.58 -0.06 -9.28
N GLY A 57 12.43 -1.08 -10.12
CA GLY A 57 13.33 -2.25 -10.18
C GLY A 57 12.65 -3.61 -10.03
N PHE A 58 11.34 -3.68 -10.27
CA PHE A 58 10.57 -4.93 -10.37
C PHE A 58 10.33 -5.29 -11.82
N SER A 59 10.86 -6.42 -12.27
CA SER A 59 10.74 -6.90 -13.66
C SER A 59 9.48 -7.74 -13.89
N ILE A 60 8.89 -8.28 -12.83
CA ILE A 60 7.71 -9.12 -12.87
C ILE A 60 6.56 -8.37 -12.19
N VAL A 61 5.50 -8.13 -12.95
CA VAL A 61 4.24 -7.58 -12.44
C VAL A 61 3.11 -8.49 -12.86
N LYS A 62 2.27 -8.87 -11.90
CA LYS A 62 1.06 -9.66 -12.13
C LYS A 62 -0.10 -9.05 -11.37
N PHE A 63 -1.18 -8.76 -12.09
CA PHE A 63 -2.42 -8.29 -11.51
C PHE A 63 -3.36 -9.46 -11.17
N PHE A 64 -4.07 -9.35 -10.06
CA PHE A 64 -5.11 -10.28 -9.64
C PHE A 64 -6.40 -9.51 -9.39
N ASP A 65 -7.49 -9.99 -9.95
CA ASP A 65 -8.83 -9.44 -9.79
C ASP A 65 -9.83 -10.58 -9.71
N ASN A 66 -10.68 -10.56 -8.69
CA ASN A 66 -11.85 -11.42 -8.60
C ASN A 66 -12.94 -10.73 -7.78
N ASP A 67 -14.13 -10.55 -8.35
CA ASP A 67 -15.30 -9.94 -7.68
C ASP A 67 -15.03 -8.53 -7.09
N GLY A 68 -14.12 -7.76 -7.70
CA GLY A 68 -13.70 -6.43 -7.22
C GLY A 68 -12.57 -6.47 -6.18
N SER A 69 -12.22 -7.64 -5.66
CA SER A 69 -11.06 -7.83 -4.81
C SER A 69 -9.80 -7.82 -5.68
N GLN A 70 -8.88 -6.90 -5.41
CA GLN A 70 -7.72 -6.67 -6.28
C GLN A 70 -6.38 -6.65 -5.54
N ALA A 71 -5.34 -7.17 -6.18
CA ALA A 71 -3.98 -7.12 -5.69
C ALA A 71 -2.96 -7.19 -6.84
N TYR A 72 -1.74 -6.73 -6.57
CA TYR A 72 -0.60 -6.89 -7.44
C TYR A 72 0.48 -7.75 -6.79
N GLN A 73 1.14 -8.57 -7.59
CA GLN A 73 2.47 -9.07 -7.31
C GLN A 73 3.49 -8.21 -8.03
N PHE A 74 4.47 -7.70 -7.29
CA PHE A 74 5.69 -7.09 -7.82
C PHE A 74 6.88 -7.97 -7.42
N ALA A 75 7.63 -8.48 -8.39
CA ALA A 75 8.78 -9.34 -8.12
C ALA A 75 9.97 -9.01 -9.02
N ASN A 76 11.16 -9.31 -8.53
CA ASN A 76 12.42 -9.28 -9.26
C ASN A 76 13.26 -10.51 -8.88
N ASP A 77 14.56 -10.50 -9.16
CA ASP A 77 15.43 -11.63 -8.83
C ASP A 77 15.66 -11.82 -7.32
N TYR A 78 15.39 -10.79 -6.51
CA TYR A 78 15.68 -10.77 -5.07
C TYR A 78 14.45 -10.92 -4.19
N ASP A 79 13.32 -10.34 -4.54
CA ASP A 79 12.17 -10.18 -3.66
C ASP A 79 10.84 -10.36 -4.40
N CYS A 80 9.82 -10.76 -3.66
CA CYS A 80 8.43 -10.80 -4.08
C CYS A 80 7.56 -9.98 -3.11
N VAL A 81 6.76 -9.06 -3.63
CA VAL A 81 5.87 -8.21 -2.85
C VAL A 81 4.44 -8.42 -3.31
N ILE A 82 3.52 -8.67 -2.38
CA ILE A 82 2.08 -8.64 -2.63
C ILE A 82 1.51 -7.32 -2.10
N ALA A 83 1.02 -6.48 -3.01
CA ALA A 83 0.38 -5.21 -2.69
C ALA A 83 -1.13 -5.34 -2.91
N SER A 84 -1.92 -5.28 -1.83
CA SER A 84 -3.38 -5.34 -1.93
C SER A 84 -3.95 -3.94 -2.18
N ARG A 85 -4.85 -3.83 -3.18
CA ARG A 85 -5.57 -2.60 -3.49
C ARG A 85 -6.63 -2.35 -2.42
N GLY A 86 -6.78 -1.09 -2.00
CA GLY A 86 -7.92 -0.68 -1.17
C GLY A 86 -9.05 -0.09 -2.02
N THR A 87 -10.16 0.26 -1.38
CA THR A 87 -11.24 0.99 -2.04
C THR A 87 -10.98 2.49 -2.04
N GLU A 88 -11.65 3.21 -2.94
CA GLU A 88 -11.55 4.66 -2.99
C GLU A 88 -12.29 5.31 -1.81
N PRO A 89 -11.93 6.54 -1.38
CA PRO A 89 -12.57 7.20 -0.23
C PRO A 89 -14.10 7.33 -0.35
N HIS A 90 -14.64 7.49 -1.56
CA HIS A 90 -16.08 7.55 -1.77
C HIS A 90 -16.74 6.18 -1.51
N GLU A 91 -16.18 5.12 -2.06
CA GLU A 91 -16.61 3.73 -1.82
C GLU A 91 -16.39 3.30 -0.36
N TRP A 92 -15.39 3.87 0.33
CA TRP A 92 -15.16 3.60 1.74
C TRP A 92 -16.32 4.12 2.62
N ASN A 93 -16.91 5.27 2.29
CA ASN A 93 -18.09 5.75 3.02
C ASN A 93 -19.27 4.80 2.85
N ASP A 94 -19.45 4.27 1.64
CA ASP A 94 -20.48 3.28 1.35
C ASP A 94 -20.20 1.98 2.11
N ILE A 95 -18.96 1.49 2.09
CA ILE A 95 -18.54 0.32 2.88
C ILE A 95 -18.74 0.56 4.38
N GLN A 96 -18.45 1.75 4.90
CA GLN A 96 -18.66 2.06 6.31
C GLN A 96 -20.15 2.13 6.68
N ALA A 97 -20.99 2.62 5.77
CA ALA A 97 -22.44 2.66 5.93
C ALA A 97 -23.07 1.27 5.83
N ASP A 98 -22.59 0.44 4.91
CA ASP A 98 -23.04 -0.93 4.66
C ASP A 98 -22.37 -1.97 5.59
N ALA A 99 -21.28 -1.59 6.25
CA ALA A 99 -20.59 -2.42 7.23
C ALA A 99 -21.47 -2.64 8.46
N ASN A 100 -22.33 -3.65 8.36
CA ASN A 100 -22.65 -4.49 9.49
C ASN A 100 -21.32 -5.03 10.02
N ALA A 101 -20.75 -4.37 11.03
CA ALA A 101 -19.46 -4.65 11.68
C ALA A 101 -19.40 -6.02 12.40
N ALA A 102 -20.20 -6.98 11.94
CA ALA A 102 -20.20 -8.37 12.33
C ALA A 102 -18.82 -8.98 12.08
N THR A 103 -18.10 -9.22 13.17
CA THR A 103 -16.89 -10.04 13.16
C THR A 103 -17.25 -11.47 12.76
N VAL A 104 -16.41 -12.14 11.98
CA VAL A 104 -16.53 -13.58 11.68
C VAL A 104 -15.29 -14.32 12.15
N LEU A 105 -15.42 -15.62 12.42
CA LEU A 105 -14.28 -16.45 12.81
C LEU A 105 -13.25 -16.45 11.68
N ALA A 106 -11.99 -16.17 11.99
CA ALA A 106 -10.88 -16.37 11.08
C ALA A 106 -10.57 -17.87 10.97
N GLU A 107 -10.20 -18.34 9.78
CA GLU A 107 -9.80 -19.75 9.56
C GLU A 107 -8.61 -20.18 10.44
N THR A 108 -7.81 -19.22 10.88
CA THR A 108 -6.60 -19.46 11.65
C THR A 108 -6.85 -19.38 13.16
N ALA A 109 -7.13 -18.18 13.69
CA ALA A 109 -7.45 -17.98 15.09
C ALA A 109 -8.12 -16.63 15.35
N GLY A 110 -9.12 -16.59 16.23
CA GLY A 110 -9.81 -15.34 16.58
C GLY A 110 -10.81 -14.90 15.50
N ARG A 111 -11.17 -13.63 15.51
CA ARG A 111 -12.19 -13.08 14.60
C ARG A 111 -11.64 -11.90 13.80
N VAL A 112 -12.03 -11.83 12.53
CA VAL A 112 -11.71 -10.73 11.60
C VAL A 112 -12.99 -10.08 11.09
N HIS A 113 -12.85 -8.87 10.55
CA HIS A 113 -13.95 -8.21 9.84
C HIS A 113 -14.42 -9.06 8.66
N ARG A 114 -15.74 -9.28 8.53
CA ARG A 114 -16.31 -10.16 7.49
C ARG A 114 -15.99 -9.69 6.08
N GLY A 115 -16.13 -8.39 5.80
CA GLY A 115 -15.83 -7.83 4.49
C GLY A 115 -14.39 -8.10 4.08
N PHE A 116 -13.43 -7.74 4.95
CA PHE A 116 -12.01 -7.91 4.65
C PHE A 116 -11.64 -9.38 4.43
N LYS A 117 -12.26 -10.29 5.20
CA LYS A 117 -12.05 -11.73 4.99
C LYS A 117 -12.57 -12.17 3.64
N LYS A 118 -13.79 -11.75 3.24
CA LYS A 118 -14.37 -12.10 1.94
C LYS A 118 -13.45 -11.66 0.81
N GLU A 119 -13.00 -10.41 0.81
CA GLU A 119 -12.08 -9.92 -0.25
C GLU A 119 -10.82 -10.78 -0.38
N VAL A 120 -10.26 -11.21 0.76
CA VAL A 120 -9.08 -12.07 0.75
C VAL A 120 -9.42 -13.49 0.35
N ASP A 121 -10.58 -14.04 0.74
CA ASP A 121 -11.04 -15.36 0.30
C ASP A 121 -11.21 -15.43 -1.22
N ASP A 122 -11.72 -14.36 -1.82
CA ASP A 122 -11.94 -14.26 -3.26
C ASP A 122 -10.61 -14.21 -4.04
N LEU A 123 -9.58 -13.55 -3.49
CA LEU A 123 -8.23 -13.51 -4.08
C LEU A 123 -7.36 -14.73 -3.76
N TRP A 124 -7.60 -15.39 -2.63
CA TRP A 124 -6.66 -16.35 -2.05
C TRP A 124 -6.27 -17.51 -2.98
N PRO A 125 -7.17 -18.15 -3.74
CA PRO A 125 -6.79 -19.26 -4.62
C PRO A 125 -5.71 -18.87 -5.66
N MET A 126 -5.79 -17.64 -6.18
CA MET A 126 -4.81 -17.13 -7.14
C MET A 126 -3.49 -16.77 -6.46
N LEU A 127 -3.56 -16.11 -5.30
CA LEU A 127 -2.37 -15.77 -4.52
C LEU A 127 -1.65 -17.05 -4.04
N GLU A 128 -2.36 -18.02 -3.51
CA GLU A 128 -1.82 -19.29 -3.02
C GLU A 128 -1.01 -20.01 -4.11
N THR A 129 -1.47 -20.00 -5.37
CA THR A 129 -0.75 -20.60 -6.49
C THR A 129 0.62 -19.94 -6.67
N VAL A 130 0.67 -18.61 -6.65
CA VAL A 130 1.92 -17.86 -6.81
C VAL A 130 2.83 -18.02 -5.60
N LEU A 131 2.26 -17.98 -4.39
CA LEU A 131 2.99 -18.12 -3.13
C LEU A 131 3.62 -19.51 -2.98
N LYS A 132 2.96 -20.57 -3.46
CA LYS A 132 3.52 -21.93 -3.49
C LYS A 132 4.73 -22.06 -4.41
N SER A 133 4.78 -21.29 -5.49
CA SER A 133 5.90 -21.27 -6.43
C SER A 133 6.99 -20.26 -6.07
N ASN A 134 6.79 -19.44 -5.03
CA ASN A 134 7.73 -18.40 -4.67
C ASN A 134 8.87 -18.93 -3.79
N ASP A 135 10.10 -18.68 -4.22
CA ASP A 135 11.34 -19.01 -3.54
C ASP A 135 12.10 -17.76 -3.03
N ARG A 136 11.55 -16.56 -3.28
CA ARG A 136 12.13 -15.28 -2.89
C ARG A 136 11.62 -14.84 -1.51
N PRO A 137 12.38 -14.03 -0.75
CA PRO A 137 11.86 -13.18 0.31
C PRO A 137 10.50 -12.57 -0.03
N LEU A 138 9.50 -12.80 0.82
CA LEU A 138 8.12 -12.38 0.59
C LEU A 138 7.74 -11.22 1.50
N TRP A 139 7.10 -10.22 0.93
CA TRP A 139 6.64 -9.02 1.62
C TRP A 139 5.18 -8.75 1.31
N PHE A 140 4.48 -8.11 2.25
CA PHE A 140 3.12 -7.66 2.04
C PHE A 140 3.01 -6.17 2.30
N CYS A 141 2.25 -5.47 1.46
CA CYS A 141 1.85 -4.11 1.72
C CYS A 141 0.43 -3.80 1.27
N GLY A 142 -0.10 -2.69 1.79
CA GLY A 142 -1.40 -2.20 1.37
C GLY A 142 -1.79 -0.91 2.06
N HIS A 143 -2.63 -0.14 1.37
CA HIS A 143 -3.19 1.12 1.86
C HIS A 143 -4.69 0.97 2.13
N SER A 144 -5.22 1.65 3.14
CA SER A 144 -6.66 1.64 3.47
C SER A 144 -7.20 0.22 3.68
N LEU A 145 -8.31 -0.15 3.04
CA LEU A 145 -8.84 -1.51 2.94
C LEU A 145 -7.76 -2.52 2.50
N GLY A 146 -6.91 -2.15 1.54
CA GLY A 146 -5.80 -2.96 1.08
C GLY A 146 -4.81 -3.28 2.20
N GLY A 147 -4.62 -2.39 3.18
CA GLY A 147 -3.82 -2.68 4.36
C GLY A 147 -4.47 -3.76 5.27
N ALA A 148 -5.80 -3.78 5.35
CA ALA A 148 -6.51 -4.84 6.06
C ALA A 148 -6.41 -6.18 5.32
N MET A 149 -6.59 -6.18 4.01
CA MET A 149 -6.41 -7.36 3.16
C MET A 149 -4.98 -7.90 3.27
N ALA A 150 -3.96 -7.04 3.16
CA ALA A 150 -2.56 -7.41 3.30
C ALA A 150 -2.26 -8.04 4.67
N THR A 151 -2.90 -7.55 5.74
CA THR A 151 -2.79 -8.14 7.08
C THR A 151 -3.35 -9.56 7.12
N ILE A 152 -4.51 -9.79 6.50
CA ILE A 152 -5.13 -11.11 6.45
C ILE A 152 -4.34 -12.06 5.54
N CYS A 153 -3.92 -11.61 4.36
CA CYS A 153 -3.09 -12.36 3.43
C CYS A 153 -1.77 -12.80 4.07
N ALA A 154 -1.04 -11.86 4.69
CA ALA A 154 0.23 -12.15 5.34
C ALA A 154 0.04 -13.12 6.52
N GLY A 155 -1.00 -12.91 7.34
CA GLY A 155 -1.32 -13.81 8.44
C GLY A 155 -1.71 -15.22 7.99
N ARG A 156 -2.53 -15.33 6.94
CA ARG A 156 -2.93 -16.62 6.36
C ARG A 156 -1.72 -17.33 5.74
N CYS A 157 -0.86 -16.60 5.02
CA CYS A 157 0.37 -17.13 4.43
C CYS A 157 1.32 -17.66 5.52
N PHE A 158 1.58 -16.86 6.56
CA PHE A 158 2.46 -17.23 7.69
C PHE A 158 1.99 -18.49 8.44
N LEU A 159 0.68 -18.76 8.45
CA LEU A 159 0.09 -19.89 9.15
C LEU A 159 -0.22 -21.08 8.24
N SER A 160 -0.09 -20.90 6.93
CA SER A 160 -0.23 -21.96 5.95
C SER A 160 1.03 -22.81 5.89
N TYR A 161 0.92 -24.02 5.32
CA TYR A 161 2.07 -24.88 5.05
C TYR A 161 2.83 -24.48 3.77
N ILE A 162 2.71 -23.21 3.33
CA ILE A 162 3.43 -22.68 2.18
C ILE A 162 4.86 -22.35 2.62
N ALA A 163 5.86 -22.81 1.85
CA ALA A 163 7.27 -22.59 2.19
C ALA A 163 7.66 -21.10 2.20
N SER A 164 7.05 -20.30 1.32
CA SER A 164 7.23 -18.86 1.24
C SER A 164 6.64 -18.17 2.47
N ASN A 165 7.48 -17.79 3.43
CA ASN A 165 7.07 -17.09 4.63
C ASN A 165 7.20 -15.56 4.47
N PRO A 166 6.22 -14.78 4.94
CA PRO A 166 6.34 -13.33 4.97
C PRO A 166 7.46 -12.84 5.90
N GLU A 167 8.29 -11.91 5.43
CA GLU A 167 9.35 -11.27 6.20
C GLU A 167 8.79 -10.14 7.08
N GLU A 168 8.14 -9.17 6.44
CA GLU A 168 7.51 -8.03 7.11
C GLU A 168 6.21 -7.62 6.37
N LEU A 169 5.33 -6.94 7.09
CA LEU A 169 4.09 -6.36 6.59
C LEU A 169 4.10 -4.84 6.79
N TYR A 170 3.75 -4.09 5.75
CA TYR A 170 3.66 -2.63 5.77
C TYR A 170 2.25 -2.17 5.43
N THR A 171 1.63 -1.41 6.33
CA THR A 171 0.27 -0.91 6.06
C THR A 171 0.18 0.59 6.30
N PHE A 172 -0.54 1.28 5.44
CA PHE A 172 -0.72 2.74 5.47
C PHE A 172 -2.20 3.05 5.61
N GLY A 173 -2.59 3.82 6.63
CA GLY A 173 -4.01 4.17 6.82
C GLY A 173 -4.94 2.98 7.07
N SER A 174 -4.42 1.84 7.54
CA SER A 174 -5.20 0.60 7.64
C SER A 174 -6.21 0.58 8.80
N PRO A 175 -7.44 0.09 8.58
CA PRO A 175 -8.44 -0.08 9.64
C PRO A 175 -8.09 -1.25 10.58
N ARG A 176 -8.81 -1.38 11.69
CA ARG A 176 -8.66 -2.52 12.61
C ARG A 176 -9.18 -3.78 11.92
N VAL A 177 -8.34 -4.80 11.86
CA VAL A 177 -8.63 -6.01 11.06
C VAL A 177 -9.41 -7.06 11.85
N GLY A 178 -9.09 -7.23 13.14
CA GLY A 178 -9.66 -8.30 13.93
C GLY A 178 -9.60 -8.07 15.44
N ASP A 179 -10.05 -9.08 16.18
CA ASP A 179 -10.06 -9.08 17.63
C ASP A 179 -8.66 -9.29 18.24
N ARG A 180 -8.58 -9.17 19.57
CA ARG A 180 -7.32 -9.38 20.31
C ARG A 180 -6.70 -10.76 20.04
N ARG A 181 -7.50 -11.81 19.80
CA ARG A 181 -6.97 -13.15 19.57
C ARG A 181 -6.31 -13.23 18.20
N TYR A 182 -6.98 -12.73 17.17
CA TYR A 182 -6.48 -12.71 15.80
C TYR A 182 -5.17 -11.94 15.68
N VAL A 183 -5.17 -10.68 16.13
CA VAL A 183 -4.00 -9.81 15.95
C VAL A 183 -2.77 -10.25 16.76
N ASN A 184 -2.96 -11.03 17.82
CA ASN A 184 -1.88 -11.57 18.65
C ASN A 184 -1.37 -12.94 18.19
N TYR A 185 -2.13 -13.63 17.34
CA TYR A 185 -1.82 -15.00 16.96
C TYR A 185 -0.65 -15.08 15.97
N VAL A 186 -0.63 -14.17 14.99
CA VAL A 186 0.47 -14.06 14.02
C VAL A 186 1.56 -13.15 14.59
N LYS A 187 2.78 -13.69 14.76
CA LYS A 187 3.96 -12.93 15.22
C LYS A 187 4.80 -12.40 14.05
N LEU A 188 4.14 -11.86 13.03
CA LEU A 188 4.78 -11.21 11.90
C LEU A 188 5.16 -9.78 12.27
N THR A 189 6.35 -9.34 11.88
CA THR A 189 6.75 -7.93 12.02
C THR A 189 5.84 -7.07 11.14
N HIS A 190 5.02 -6.24 11.78
CA HIS A 190 4.03 -5.40 11.10
C HIS A 190 4.32 -3.94 11.42
N TYR A 191 4.64 -3.13 10.41
CA TYR A 191 4.80 -1.69 10.51
C TYR A 191 3.55 -0.98 10.01
N ARG A 192 2.97 -0.14 10.87
CA ARG A 192 1.70 0.54 10.63
C ARG A 192 1.88 2.03 10.63
N TRP A 193 1.78 2.62 9.46
CA TRP A 193 1.81 4.07 9.30
C TRP A 193 0.42 4.66 9.54
N VAL A 194 0.35 5.62 10.45
CA VAL A 194 -0.90 6.30 10.86
C VAL A 194 -0.69 7.80 10.75
N ASN A 195 -1.51 8.45 9.93
CA ASN A 195 -1.42 9.89 9.71
C ASN A 195 -2.46 10.67 10.52
N ASN A 196 -2.01 11.46 11.50
CA ASN A 196 -2.79 12.41 12.29
C ASN A 196 -4.28 12.04 12.52
N ASN A 197 -5.19 12.67 11.77
CA ASN A 197 -6.63 12.57 11.92
C ASN A 197 -7.29 11.56 10.96
N ASP A 198 -6.50 10.75 10.26
CA ASP A 198 -6.98 9.64 9.45
C ASP A 198 -8.01 8.80 10.25
N ILE A 199 -9.25 8.82 9.78
CA ILE A 199 -10.38 8.17 10.42
C ILE A 199 -10.41 6.66 10.20
N VAL A 200 -9.85 6.19 9.09
CA VAL A 200 -9.85 4.78 8.71
C VAL A 200 -9.07 3.97 9.73
N THR A 201 -7.95 4.51 10.22
CA THR A 201 -7.16 3.89 11.29
C THR A 201 -7.90 3.78 12.64
N ARG A 202 -9.07 4.41 12.77
CA ARG A 202 -9.88 4.44 13.99
C ARG A 202 -11.13 3.59 13.89
N VAL A 203 -11.37 2.91 12.77
CA VAL A 203 -12.51 2.01 12.58
C VAL A 203 -12.04 0.58 12.26
N PRO A 204 -12.83 -0.45 12.57
CA PRO A 204 -13.96 -0.43 13.49
C PRO A 204 -13.53 -0.03 14.92
N PRO A 205 -14.44 0.51 15.75
CA PRO A 205 -14.09 1.00 17.08
C PRO A 205 -13.73 -0.11 18.07
N THR A 206 -12.94 0.23 19.08
CA THR A 206 -12.40 -0.75 20.05
C THR A 206 -13.46 -1.35 20.97
N TRP A 207 -14.57 -0.67 21.23
CA TRP A 207 -15.67 -1.21 22.04
C TRP A 207 -16.40 -2.38 21.35
N LEU A 208 -16.23 -2.55 20.03
CA LEU A 208 -16.68 -3.74 19.29
C LEU A 208 -15.67 -4.91 19.35
N GLY A 209 -14.64 -4.82 20.19
CA GLY A 209 -13.64 -5.87 20.38
C GLY A 209 -12.46 -5.85 19.40
N TYR A 210 -12.51 -5.00 18.36
CA TYR A 210 -11.43 -4.83 17.40
C TYR A 210 -10.19 -4.21 18.03
N ARG A 211 -9.01 -4.68 17.62
CA ARG A 211 -7.72 -4.19 18.11
C ARG A 211 -6.75 -3.99 16.94
N HIS A 212 -5.80 -3.10 17.17
CA HIS A 212 -4.61 -2.99 16.34
C HIS A 212 -3.47 -3.77 17.00
N ARG A 213 -2.54 -4.28 16.18
CA ARG A 213 -1.24 -4.83 16.59
C ARG A 213 -0.22 -4.48 15.52
N GLY A 214 1.06 -4.55 15.87
CA GLY A 214 2.18 -4.10 15.05
C GLY A 214 2.85 -2.89 15.68
N ASN A 215 3.94 -2.45 15.07
CA ASN A 215 4.67 -1.26 15.42
C ASN A 215 3.97 -0.07 14.76
N GLU A 216 3.35 0.81 15.56
CA GLU A 216 2.75 2.04 15.05
C GLU A 216 3.83 3.12 14.81
N ILE A 217 3.81 3.68 13.60
CA ILE A 217 4.60 4.84 13.19
C ILE A 217 3.61 5.97 12.93
N TYR A 218 3.59 6.92 13.85
CA TYR A 218 2.62 8.01 13.85
C TYR A 218 3.21 9.27 13.21
N LEU A 219 2.47 9.83 12.26
CA LEU A 219 2.75 11.13 11.65
C LEU A 219 1.89 12.19 12.34
N ASP A 220 2.54 13.25 12.85
CA ASP A 220 1.90 14.39 13.50
C ASP A 220 1.15 15.28 12.47
N TYR A 221 0.44 16.32 12.93
CA TYR A 221 -0.33 17.21 12.02
C TYR A 221 0.54 17.96 10.99
N GLN A 222 1.86 17.92 11.15
CA GLN A 222 2.84 18.52 10.25
C GLN A 222 3.51 17.48 9.35
N GLY A 223 3.13 16.19 9.43
CA GLY A 223 3.70 15.11 8.65
C GLY A 223 5.03 14.58 9.21
N ARG A 224 5.38 14.86 10.46
CA ARG A 224 6.63 14.39 11.07
C ARG A 224 6.40 13.14 11.90
N ILE A 225 7.38 12.25 11.91
CA ILE A 225 7.35 11.04 12.73
C ILE A 225 7.48 11.42 14.21
N ARG A 226 6.48 11.10 15.03
CA ARG A 226 6.45 11.39 16.47
C ARG A 226 5.92 10.20 17.27
N LYS A 227 6.45 9.98 18.46
CA LYS A 227 5.87 9.07 19.46
C LYS A 227 4.98 9.89 20.40
N LEU A 228 3.69 10.02 20.07
CA LEU A 228 2.71 10.76 20.88
C LEU A 228 1.72 9.83 21.57
N GLU A 229 1.51 10.05 22.86
CA GLU A 229 0.57 9.30 23.70
C GLU A 229 -0.32 10.24 24.51
N GLY A 230 -1.49 9.73 24.92
CA GLY A 230 -2.41 10.43 25.81
C GLY A 230 -2.78 11.85 25.35
N TRP A 231 -2.60 12.82 26.25
CA TRP A 231 -2.95 14.22 26.03
C TRP A 231 -2.24 14.87 24.84
N TRP A 232 -0.95 14.55 24.62
CA TRP A 232 -0.17 15.09 23.51
C TRP A 232 -0.75 14.69 22.16
N ARG A 233 -1.25 13.45 22.06
CA ARG A 233 -1.93 12.96 20.86
C ARG A 233 -3.29 13.64 20.66
N THR A 234 -4.02 13.92 21.73
CA THR A 234 -5.27 14.67 21.66
C THR A 234 -5.03 16.11 21.17
N GLN A 235 -3.99 16.77 21.68
CA GLN A 235 -3.62 18.11 21.22
C GLN A 235 -3.21 18.11 19.75
N ASP A 236 -2.36 17.19 19.33
CA ASP A 236 -1.92 17.06 17.93
C ASP A 236 -3.11 16.92 16.96
N ARG A 237 -4.11 16.12 17.33
CA ARG A 237 -5.35 15.97 16.56
C ARG A 237 -6.18 17.24 16.51
N LEU A 238 -6.30 17.96 17.63
CA LEU A 238 -7.01 19.24 17.66
C LEU A 238 -6.34 20.27 16.74
N HIS A 239 -5.01 20.34 16.76
CA HIS A 239 -4.25 21.21 15.85
C HIS A 239 -4.44 20.82 14.39
N GLY A 240 -4.42 19.52 14.08
CA GLY A 240 -4.72 19.01 12.74
C GLY A 240 -6.13 19.40 12.28
N PHE A 241 -7.13 19.26 13.14
CA PHE A 241 -8.51 19.64 12.85
C PHE A 241 -8.65 21.15 12.60
N LEU A 242 -8.10 21.99 13.49
CA LEU A 242 -8.11 23.45 13.33
C LEU A 242 -7.38 23.90 12.06
N ARG A 243 -6.28 23.23 11.69
CA ARG A 243 -5.55 23.48 10.43
C ARG A 243 -6.40 23.11 9.21
N GLY A 244 -7.14 22.01 9.27
CA GLY A 244 -8.09 21.59 8.24
C GLY A 244 -9.19 22.62 8.02
N LEU A 245 -9.82 23.11 9.10
CA LEU A 245 -10.81 24.20 9.05
C LEU A 245 -10.26 25.45 8.36
N ARG A 246 -9.04 25.88 8.73
CA ARG A 246 -8.41 27.08 8.15
C ARG A 246 -8.09 26.94 6.65
N LYS A 247 -7.87 25.72 6.17
CA LYS A 247 -7.59 25.42 4.76
C LYS A 247 -8.84 25.12 3.94
N PHE A 248 -10.06 25.26 4.51
CA PHE A 248 -11.31 24.78 3.92
C PHE A 248 -11.27 23.30 3.51
N ASN A 249 -10.42 22.51 4.17
CA ASN A 249 -10.17 21.11 3.84
C ASN A 249 -10.49 20.28 5.10
N ILE A 250 -11.79 20.20 5.41
CA ILE A 250 -12.35 19.54 6.60
C ILE A 250 -12.42 18.02 6.40
N ASP A 251 -12.05 17.54 5.22
CA ASP A 251 -12.24 16.14 4.87
C ASP A 251 -11.25 15.24 5.62
N HIS A 252 -11.75 14.42 6.56
CA HIS A 252 -10.97 13.42 7.28
C HIS A 252 -10.31 12.39 6.34
N PHE A 253 -10.77 12.31 5.09
CA PHE A 253 -10.16 11.50 4.03
C PHE A 253 -8.92 12.14 3.40
N SER A 254 -8.66 13.44 3.62
CA SER A 254 -7.44 14.10 3.13
C SER A 254 -6.18 13.53 3.78
N ASP A 255 -6.20 13.34 5.10
CA ASP A 255 -5.11 12.70 5.85
C ASP A 255 -5.00 11.20 5.55
N HIS A 256 -6.06 10.61 4.99
CA HIS A 256 -6.09 9.23 4.56
C HIS A 256 -5.40 9.01 3.20
N SER A 257 -5.15 10.04 2.39
CA SER A 257 -4.52 9.85 1.07
C SER A 257 -3.11 9.25 1.18
N ILE A 258 -2.83 8.18 0.42
CA ILE A 258 -1.50 7.54 0.33
C ILE A 258 -0.39 8.53 -0.04
N HIS A 259 -0.71 9.58 -0.79
CA HIS A 259 0.27 10.60 -1.20
C HIS A 259 0.79 11.40 0.01
N ARG A 260 -0.04 11.62 1.04
CA ARG A 260 0.40 12.27 2.29
C ARG A 260 1.37 11.42 3.09
N TYR A 261 1.14 10.10 3.08
CA TYR A 261 2.07 9.14 3.68
C TYR A 261 3.41 9.16 2.94
N ILE A 262 3.40 9.10 1.61
CA ILE A 262 4.60 9.18 0.77
C ILE A 262 5.36 10.49 1.02
N GLU A 263 4.67 11.65 0.99
CA GLU A 263 5.25 12.97 1.25
C GLU A 263 5.95 13.04 2.61
N ALA A 264 5.28 12.55 3.67
CA ALA A 264 5.83 12.53 5.02
C ALA A 264 7.05 11.59 5.16
N ILE A 265 6.99 10.41 4.54
CA ILE A 265 8.10 9.44 4.57
C ILE A 265 9.30 9.98 3.78
N LEU A 266 9.08 10.59 2.61
CA LEU A 266 10.12 11.25 1.82
C LEU A 266 10.82 12.35 2.62
N HIS A 267 10.04 13.22 3.28
CA HIS A 267 10.60 14.29 4.10
C HIS A 267 11.49 13.71 5.22
N ALA A 268 10.98 12.72 5.96
CA ALA A 268 11.75 12.06 7.01
C ALA A 268 13.02 11.37 6.48
N MET A 269 12.94 10.75 5.30
CA MET A 269 14.08 10.10 4.64
C MET A 269 15.15 11.13 4.24
N TYR A 270 14.76 12.26 3.64
CA TYR A 270 15.70 13.32 3.29
C TYR A 270 16.34 13.96 4.52
N GLU A 271 15.58 14.16 5.60
CA GLU A 271 16.14 14.62 6.87
C GLU A 271 17.17 13.61 7.43
N GLU A 272 16.88 12.30 7.39
CA GLU A 272 17.81 11.25 7.83
C GLU A 272 19.10 11.21 6.99
N GLU A 273 18.99 11.46 5.68
CA GLU A 273 20.11 11.44 4.74
C GLU A 273 20.84 12.79 4.62
N GLY A 274 20.37 13.83 5.33
CA GLY A 274 20.96 15.17 5.27
C GLY A 274 20.76 15.89 3.94
N ILE A 275 19.70 15.55 3.20
CA ILE A 275 19.35 16.15 1.90
C ILE A 275 18.42 17.34 2.14
N SER A 276 18.90 18.56 1.82
CA SER A 276 18.18 19.80 2.11
C SER A 276 17.06 20.12 1.10
N GLU A 277 17.16 19.64 -0.14
CA GLU A 277 16.15 19.84 -1.19
C GLU A 277 15.90 18.52 -1.96
N PRO A 278 14.63 18.13 -2.19
CA PRO A 278 14.31 16.94 -2.97
C PRO A 278 14.86 17.06 -4.41
N PRO A 279 15.45 15.99 -4.97
CA PRO A 279 15.85 15.98 -6.37
C PRO A 279 14.64 16.16 -7.30
N GLU A 280 14.79 16.97 -8.35
CA GLU A 280 13.74 17.15 -9.36
C GLU A 280 13.36 15.81 -10.05
N PRO A 281 12.08 15.58 -10.37
CA PRO A 281 11.65 14.37 -11.06
C PRO A 281 12.25 14.26 -12.47
N ALA A 282 12.84 13.11 -12.78
CA ALA A 282 13.20 12.73 -14.14
C ALA A 282 11.90 12.42 -14.93
N LYS A 283 11.71 13.13 -16.04
CA LYS A 283 10.64 12.84 -17.01
C LYS A 283 11.04 11.59 -17.80
N LEU A 284 10.20 10.55 -17.82
CA LEU A 284 10.37 9.44 -18.77
C LEU A 284 10.28 10.00 -20.20
N SER A 285 11.28 9.73 -21.04
CA SER A 285 11.20 10.04 -22.46
C SER A 285 10.03 9.28 -23.08
N PRO A 286 9.19 9.93 -23.92
CA PRO A 286 8.08 9.24 -24.58
C PRO A 286 8.62 8.04 -25.38
N PRO A 287 7.85 6.94 -25.49
CA PRO A 287 8.26 5.79 -26.28
C PRO A 287 8.59 6.24 -27.70
N THR A 288 9.74 5.80 -28.20
CA THR A 288 10.17 6.09 -29.57
C THR A 288 9.07 5.59 -30.51
N PRO A 289 8.49 6.45 -31.38
CA PRO A 289 7.48 5.99 -32.30
C PRO A 289 8.07 4.87 -33.15
N HIS A 290 7.42 3.71 -33.16
CA HIS A 290 7.73 2.65 -34.11
C HIS A 290 7.70 3.27 -35.51
N LEU A 291 8.87 3.38 -36.13
CA LEU A 291 8.98 3.65 -37.55
C LEU A 291 8.22 2.53 -38.26
N ALA A 292 7.05 2.87 -38.80
CA ALA A 292 6.34 2.00 -39.71
C ALA A 292 7.30 1.68 -40.87
N GLU A 293 7.81 0.46 -40.90
CA GLU A 293 8.52 -0.06 -42.06
C GLU A 293 7.62 0.09 -43.28
N GLY A 294 8.07 0.92 -44.21
CA GLY A 294 7.32 1.29 -45.39
C GLY A 294 6.98 0.08 -46.25
N GLN A 295 5.69 -0.17 -46.43
CA GLN A 295 5.23 -0.92 -47.59
C GLN A 295 5.34 -0.03 -48.83
N SER A 296 6.54 -0.03 -49.41
CA SER A 296 6.79 0.38 -50.79
C SER A 296 7.21 -0.88 -51.55
N ASN A 297 6.30 -1.51 -52.27
CA ASN A 297 6.50 -1.63 -53.72
C ASN A 297 5.25 -2.09 -54.47
N ARG A 298 5.05 -1.37 -55.57
CA ARG A 298 3.99 -1.46 -56.56
C ARG A 298 4.04 -2.76 -57.35
N ALA A 299 2.86 -3.14 -57.81
CA ALA A 299 2.60 -4.02 -58.94
C ALA A 299 3.43 -3.66 -60.17
N THR A 300 3.97 -4.69 -60.85
CA THR A 300 4.15 -4.68 -62.31
C THR A 300 4.11 -6.11 -62.86
N GLN A 301 2.99 -6.40 -63.54
CA GLN A 301 2.84 -7.08 -64.84
C GLN A 301 3.24 -8.57 -65.07
N GLN A 302 2.29 -9.19 -65.82
CA GLN A 302 2.30 -10.40 -66.63
C GLN A 302 2.06 -11.75 -65.95
#